data_AF-A0A6J7RF10-F1
#
_entry.id   AF-A0A6J7RF10-F1
#
_cell.length_a   1.000
_cell.length_b   1.000
_cell.length_c   1.000
_cell.angle_alpha   90.00
_cell.angle_beta   90.00
_cell.angle_gamma   90.00
#
_symmetry.space_group_name_H-M   'P 1'
#
loop_
_entity.id
_entity.type
_entity.pdbx_description
1 polymer ?
#
loop_
_entity_poly.entity_id
_entity_poly.type
_entity_poly.pdbx_seq_one_letter_code
_entity_poly.pdbx_strand_id
1 'polypeptide(L)'
;MKAWCDRRVVLTYGRASGDEQVEVAENVAAFWRYTNEFAQSRIDDPRDDLTSDLVKHHLEDPGEFSLRDVSAVLFGLSIAAHETTTNLMTNAVRQLLSHRDQWEALVTDPSLIPNTIEECLRFDGPVIAWRRRATEDVLVSGITIAKDSVVLMLFYSANHDPRRFDRAGTFDIRRAEARYHLTFGKGTHFCAGAPMARMEMKILLENLIERAPSMWLVPDQQLSFVPNISQRGPHGLLVDFAPERTVTHD
;
A
#
# COMPACT_ATOMS: atom_id res chain seq x y z
N MET A 1 7.83 7.77 -11.48
CA MET A 1 7.57 7.28 -10.11
C MET A 1 7.21 5.80 -10.08
N LYS A 2 6.08 5.34 -10.64
CA LYS A 2 5.64 3.92 -10.61
C LYS A 2 6.73 2.92 -11.02
N ALA A 3 7.39 3.14 -12.15
CA ALA A 3 8.48 2.26 -12.59
C ALA A 3 9.62 2.13 -11.56
N TRP A 4 10.07 3.23 -10.94
CA TRP A 4 11.07 3.20 -9.87
C TRP A 4 10.56 2.47 -8.62
N CYS A 5 9.27 2.59 -8.31
CA CYS A 5 8.67 1.88 -7.19
C CYS A 5 8.70 0.36 -7.41
N ASP A 6 8.27 -0.11 -8.58
CA ASP A 6 8.30 -1.53 -8.96
C ASP A 6 9.71 -2.12 -8.83
N ARG A 7 10.73 -1.43 -9.37
CA ARG A 7 12.12 -1.91 -9.30
C ARG A 7 12.63 -1.93 -7.88
N ARG A 8 12.29 -0.95 -7.04
CA ARG A 8 12.69 -0.96 -5.63
C ARG A 8 11.98 -2.06 -4.83
N VAL A 9 10.73 -2.43 -5.17
CA VAL A 9 10.07 -3.61 -4.59
C VAL A 9 10.84 -4.87 -4.92
N VAL A 10 11.20 -5.04 -6.19
CA VAL A 10 12.01 -6.19 -6.64
C VAL A 10 13.37 -6.21 -5.92
N LEU A 11 14.05 -5.07 -5.79
CA LEU A 11 15.32 -4.97 -5.05
C LEU A 11 15.17 -5.37 -3.57
N THR A 12 14.08 -4.95 -2.92
CA THR A 12 13.93 -5.05 -1.45
C THR A 12 13.29 -6.36 -0.99
N TYR A 13 12.38 -6.89 -1.81
CA TYR A 13 11.48 -8.00 -1.46
C TYR A 13 11.40 -9.08 -2.55
N GLY A 14 11.96 -8.83 -3.75
CA GLY A 14 11.93 -9.75 -4.88
C GLY A 14 13.16 -10.66 -4.95
N ARG A 15 13.26 -11.37 -6.08
CA ARG A 15 14.39 -12.24 -6.42
C ARG A 15 14.74 -12.08 -7.90
N ALA A 16 15.30 -10.91 -8.25
CA ALA A 16 15.72 -10.61 -9.62
C ALA A 16 16.80 -11.60 -10.12
N SER A 17 16.71 -11.98 -11.39
CA SER A 17 17.77 -12.67 -12.13
C SER A 17 19.03 -11.80 -12.23
N GLY A 18 20.15 -12.40 -12.65
CA GLY A 18 21.43 -11.67 -12.78
C GLY A 18 21.33 -10.43 -13.68
N ASP A 19 20.68 -10.58 -14.84
CA ASP A 19 20.51 -9.48 -15.81
C ASP A 19 19.56 -8.40 -15.26
N GLU A 20 18.47 -8.80 -14.60
CA GLU A 20 17.51 -7.87 -13.97
C GLU A 20 18.15 -7.10 -12.81
N GLN A 21 19.13 -7.67 -12.10
CA GLN A 21 19.79 -6.98 -10.98
C GLN A 21 20.50 -5.70 -11.43
N VAL A 22 21.10 -5.70 -12.63
CA VAL A 22 21.76 -4.51 -13.18
C VAL A 22 20.73 -3.43 -13.49
N GLU A 23 19.66 -3.77 -14.23
CA GLU A 23 18.56 -2.82 -14.52
C GLU A 23 17.96 -2.25 -13.25
N VAL A 24 17.67 -3.10 -12.26
CA VAL A 24 17.09 -2.69 -10.98
C VAL A 24 18.04 -1.76 -10.23
N ALA A 25 19.33 -2.07 -10.17
CA ALA A 25 20.32 -1.25 -9.49
C ALA A 25 20.49 0.13 -10.15
N GLU A 26 20.54 0.19 -11.49
CA GLU A 26 20.64 1.44 -12.25
C GLU A 26 19.41 2.33 -12.01
N ASN A 27 18.21 1.75 -12.06
CA ASN A 27 16.96 2.47 -11.79
C ASN A 27 16.90 3.00 -10.36
N VAL A 28 17.29 2.18 -9.39
CA VAL A 28 17.31 2.59 -7.98
C VAL A 28 18.36 3.67 -7.72
N ALA A 29 19.52 3.59 -8.35
CA ALA A 29 20.54 4.63 -8.28
C ALA A 29 20.08 5.94 -8.94
N ALA A 30 19.38 5.87 -10.08
CA ALA A 30 18.78 7.04 -10.72
C ALA A 30 17.72 7.67 -9.81
N PHE A 31 16.89 6.87 -9.16
CA PHE A 31 15.90 7.36 -8.22
C PHE A 31 16.54 8.01 -6.99
N TRP A 32 17.62 7.43 -6.45
CA TRP A 32 18.39 8.04 -5.36
C TRP A 32 19.01 9.39 -5.74
N ARG A 33 19.56 9.52 -6.96
CA ARG A 33 20.07 10.81 -7.47
C ARG A 33 18.97 11.85 -7.54
N TYR A 34 17.82 11.48 -8.10
CA TYR A 34 16.65 12.35 -8.14
C TYR A 34 16.24 12.83 -6.74
N THR A 35 16.20 11.97 -5.72
CA THR A 35 15.82 12.38 -4.36
C THR A 35 16.83 13.34 -3.74
N ASN A 36 18.13 13.18 -4.03
CA ASN A 36 19.16 14.12 -3.57
C ASN A 36 19.02 15.47 -4.25
N GLU A 37 18.83 15.48 -5.58
CA GLU A 37 18.63 16.71 -6.36
C GLU A 37 17.36 17.44 -5.91
N PHE A 38 16.29 16.70 -5.64
CA PHE A 38 15.03 17.28 -5.17
C PHE A 38 15.17 17.88 -3.76
N ALA A 39 15.79 17.16 -2.82
CA ALA A 39 16.09 17.71 -1.49
C ALA A 39 16.98 18.96 -1.57
N GLN A 40 18.02 18.94 -2.40
CA GLN A 40 18.91 20.09 -2.60
C GLN A 40 18.16 21.29 -3.19
N SER A 41 17.25 21.06 -4.14
CA SER A 41 16.47 22.12 -4.78
C SER A 41 15.60 22.92 -3.79
N ARG A 42 15.17 22.29 -2.68
CA ARG A 42 14.34 22.93 -1.64
C ARG A 42 15.13 23.78 -0.64
N ILE A 43 16.47 23.78 -0.70
CA ILE A 43 17.29 24.72 0.07
C ILE A 43 17.13 26.13 -0.49
N ASP A 44 17.23 26.29 -1.81
CA ASP A 44 17.19 27.61 -2.46
C ASP A 44 15.78 28.01 -2.93
N ASP A 45 14.87 27.03 -3.12
CA ASP A 45 13.49 27.25 -3.54
C ASP A 45 12.49 26.48 -2.64
N PRO A 46 12.31 26.91 -1.37
CA PRO A 46 11.36 26.28 -0.46
C PRO A 46 9.91 26.45 -0.94
N ARG A 47 9.10 25.41 -0.74
CA ARG A 47 7.68 25.33 -1.12
C ARG A 47 6.83 24.87 0.06
N ASP A 48 5.51 24.86 -0.14
CA ASP A 48 4.57 24.27 0.81
C ASP A 48 4.48 22.74 0.58
N ASP A 49 5.56 22.03 0.93
CA ASP A 49 5.65 20.58 0.79
C ASP A 49 6.50 19.93 1.90
N LEU A 50 6.29 18.61 2.11
CA LEU A 50 7.02 17.82 3.12
C LEU A 50 8.54 17.93 2.95
N THR A 51 9.03 18.00 1.72
CA THR A 51 10.48 18.12 1.47
C THR A 51 11.02 19.41 2.06
N SER A 52 10.31 20.52 1.89
CA SER A 52 10.69 21.83 2.42
C SER A 52 10.66 21.85 3.94
N ASP A 53 9.69 21.17 4.57
CA ASP A 53 9.65 21.00 6.02
C ASP A 53 10.85 20.20 6.55
N LEU A 54 11.21 19.10 5.86
CA LEU A 54 12.36 18.28 6.22
C LEU A 54 13.69 19.02 6.02
N VAL A 55 13.81 19.80 4.94
CA VAL A 55 14.98 20.65 4.68
C VAL A 55 15.09 21.75 5.74
N LYS A 56 13.98 22.36 6.14
CA LYS A 56 13.98 23.35 7.23
C LYS A 56 14.54 22.75 8.52
N HIS A 57 14.10 21.55 8.89
CA HIS A 57 14.61 20.86 10.07
C HIS A 57 16.11 20.54 9.95
N HIS A 58 16.56 20.12 8.77
CA HIS A 58 17.98 19.93 8.47
C HIS A 58 18.79 21.23 8.68
N LEU A 59 18.26 22.38 8.24
CA LEU A 59 18.96 23.66 8.39
C LEU A 59 19.02 24.15 9.85
N GLU A 60 18.08 23.74 10.69
CA GLU A 60 18.05 24.06 12.13
C GLU A 60 19.11 23.26 12.92
N ASP A 61 19.28 21.97 12.64
CA ASP A 61 20.35 21.13 13.22
C ASP A 61 20.94 20.14 12.19
N PRO A 62 21.92 20.58 11.38
CA PRO A 62 22.53 19.73 10.36
C PRO A 62 23.29 18.51 10.90
N GLY A 63 23.67 18.53 12.20
CA GLY A 63 24.43 17.47 12.85
C GLY A 63 23.55 16.31 13.32
N GLU A 64 22.32 16.62 13.73
CA GLU A 64 21.31 15.62 14.11
C GLU A 64 20.56 15.06 12.89
N PHE A 65 20.19 15.91 11.93
CA PHE A 65 19.42 15.51 10.75
C PHE A 65 20.06 16.07 9.48
N SER A 66 20.75 15.24 8.71
CA SER A 66 21.49 15.66 7.53
C SER A 66 20.63 15.76 6.27
N LEU A 67 21.10 16.47 5.24
CA LEU A 67 20.43 16.49 3.93
C LEU A 67 20.34 15.09 3.29
N ARG A 68 21.27 14.20 3.65
CA ARG A 68 21.20 12.78 3.26
C ARG A 68 20.04 12.07 3.95
N ASP A 69 19.73 12.43 5.19
CA ASP A 69 18.58 11.88 5.91
C ASP A 69 17.26 12.37 5.30
N VAL A 70 17.17 13.66 4.91
CA VAL A 70 16.05 14.18 4.10
C VAL A 70 15.87 13.31 2.85
N SER A 71 16.94 13.11 2.09
CA SER A 71 16.91 12.32 0.86
C SER A 71 16.51 10.86 1.12
N ALA A 72 16.98 10.27 2.22
CA ALA A 72 16.60 8.92 2.66
C ALA A 72 15.12 8.81 3.03
N VAL A 73 14.56 9.82 3.70
CA VAL A 73 13.12 9.90 4.00
C VAL A 73 12.31 10.00 2.71
N LEU A 74 12.67 10.88 1.77
CA LEU A 74 11.98 11.02 0.49
C LEU A 74 12.02 9.73 -0.33
N PHE A 75 13.21 9.14 -0.43
CA PHE A 75 13.42 7.87 -1.11
C PHE A 75 12.57 6.77 -0.47
N GLY A 76 12.57 6.68 0.86
CA GLY A 76 11.75 5.78 1.67
C GLY A 76 10.25 5.93 1.41
N LEU A 77 9.72 7.12 1.69
CA LEU A 77 8.30 7.44 1.66
C LEU A 77 7.69 7.32 0.27
N SER A 78 8.43 7.65 -0.79
CA SER A 78 7.89 7.58 -2.15
C SER A 78 7.33 6.20 -2.49
N ILE A 79 7.93 5.12 -2.00
CA ILE A 79 7.42 3.76 -2.22
C ILE A 79 6.47 3.31 -1.14
N ALA A 80 6.72 3.71 0.10
CA ALA A 80 5.82 3.41 1.21
C ALA A 80 4.44 4.05 1.04
N ALA A 81 4.34 5.17 0.32
CA ALA A 81 3.09 5.88 0.06
C ALA A 81 2.48 5.53 -1.30
N HIS A 82 3.29 5.35 -2.35
CA HIS A 82 2.75 5.11 -3.69
C HIS A 82 2.31 3.66 -3.88
N GLU A 83 3.23 2.71 -3.70
CA GLU A 83 3.04 1.33 -4.15
C GLU A 83 1.95 0.60 -3.36
N THR A 84 1.95 0.76 -2.04
CA THR A 84 0.93 0.11 -1.20
C THR A 84 -0.45 0.69 -1.43
N THR A 85 -0.58 2.00 -1.64
CA THR A 85 -1.87 2.63 -1.88
C THR A 85 -2.43 2.21 -3.24
N THR A 86 -1.64 2.28 -4.32
CA THR A 86 -2.13 1.87 -5.65
C THR A 86 -2.54 0.40 -5.69
N ASN A 87 -1.81 -0.46 -4.96
CA ASN A 87 -2.16 -1.88 -4.82
C ASN A 87 -3.44 -2.07 -4.00
N LEU A 88 -3.62 -1.32 -2.91
CA LEU A 88 -4.87 -1.36 -2.13
C LEU A 88 -6.08 -0.94 -2.96
N MET A 89 -5.97 0.18 -3.68
CA MET A 89 -7.03 0.68 -4.55
C MET A 89 -7.43 -0.37 -5.58
N THR A 90 -6.45 -0.96 -6.26
CA THR A 90 -6.68 -1.96 -7.29
C THR A 90 -7.28 -3.25 -6.72
N ASN A 91 -6.77 -3.73 -5.58
CA ASN A 91 -7.32 -4.89 -4.89
C ASN A 91 -8.76 -4.62 -4.42
N ALA A 92 -9.04 -3.45 -3.86
CA ALA A 92 -10.37 -3.07 -3.39
C ALA A 92 -11.40 -3.06 -4.53
N VAL A 93 -11.08 -2.42 -5.66
CA VAL A 93 -11.95 -2.41 -6.84
C VAL A 93 -12.18 -3.84 -7.34
N ARG A 94 -11.12 -4.65 -7.42
CA ARG A 94 -11.22 -6.05 -7.84
C ARG A 94 -12.15 -6.84 -6.91
N GLN A 95 -12.01 -6.71 -5.60
CA GLN A 95 -12.82 -7.45 -4.64
C GLN A 95 -14.28 -7.00 -4.66
N LEU A 96 -14.53 -5.68 -4.67
CA LEU A 96 -15.89 -5.13 -4.74
C LEU A 96 -16.62 -5.58 -6.01
N LEU A 97 -15.97 -5.46 -7.18
CA LEU A 97 -16.60 -5.85 -8.43
C LEU A 97 -16.73 -7.37 -8.61
N SER A 98 -15.93 -8.17 -7.90
CA SER A 98 -16.11 -9.63 -7.82
C SER A 98 -17.27 -10.04 -6.89
N HIS A 99 -17.72 -9.15 -6.01
CA HIS A 99 -18.84 -9.35 -5.08
C HIS A 99 -19.92 -8.31 -5.37
N ARG A 100 -20.63 -8.53 -6.49
CA ARG A 100 -21.54 -7.53 -7.08
C ARG A 100 -22.60 -7.00 -6.11
N ASP A 101 -23.13 -7.87 -5.27
CA ASP A 101 -24.09 -7.53 -4.21
C ASP A 101 -23.54 -6.50 -3.22
N GLN A 102 -22.24 -6.57 -2.90
CA GLN A 102 -21.58 -5.64 -2.00
C GLN A 102 -21.22 -4.32 -2.70
N TRP A 103 -20.85 -4.36 -3.98
CA TRP A 103 -20.72 -3.15 -4.79
C TRP A 103 -22.04 -2.39 -4.87
N GLU A 104 -23.15 -3.06 -5.19
CA GLU A 104 -24.48 -2.44 -5.27
C GLU A 104 -24.97 -1.92 -3.93
N ALA A 105 -24.67 -2.64 -2.83
CA ALA A 105 -24.91 -2.15 -1.49
C ALA A 105 -24.14 -0.85 -1.18
N LEU A 106 -22.87 -0.76 -1.60
CA LEU A 106 -22.04 0.43 -1.42
C LEU A 106 -22.54 1.62 -2.25
N VAL A 107 -23.01 1.37 -3.49
CA VAL A 107 -23.65 2.38 -4.36
C VAL A 107 -24.94 2.90 -3.72
N THR A 108 -25.74 2.01 -3.13
CA THR A 108 -27.02 2.36 -2.51
C THR A 108 -26.82 3.10 -1.18
N ASP A 109 -25.79 2.74 -0.41
CA ASP A 109 -25.50 3.29 0.90
C ASP A 109 -24.01 3.64 1.05
N PRO A 110 -23.60 4.86 0.65
CA PRO A 110 -22.23 5.33 0.80
C PRO A 110 -21.75 5.40 2.26
N SER A 111 -22.63 5.31 3.25
CA SER A 111 -22.22 5.29 4.67
C SER A 111 -21.42 4.03 5.04
N LEU A 112 -21.44 3.00 4.17
CA LEU A 112 -20.65 1.78 4.32
C LEU A 112 -19.17 1.97 3.98
N ILE A 113 -18.79 3.04 3.26
CA ILE A 113 -17.41 3.27 2.77
C ILE A 113 -16.34 3.10 3.88
N PRO A 114 -16.46 3.71 5.07
CA PRO A 114 -15.43 3.57 6.10
C PRO A 114 -15.16 2.11 6.48
N ASN A 115 -16.19 1.27 6.60
CA ASN A 115 -16.01 -0.14 6.95
C ASN A 115 -15.55 -0.98 5.74
N THR A 116 -16.01 -0.65 4.53
CA THR A 116 -15.52 -1.23 3.28
C THR A 116 -14.00 -1.08 3.15
N ILE A 117 -13.45 0.08 3.50
CA ILE A 117 -12.00 0.32 3.44
C ILE A 117 -11.25 -0.65 4.36
N GLU A 118 -11.72 -0.81 5.60
CA GLU A 118 -11.10 -1.74 6.56
C GLU A 118 -11.23 -3.20 6.08
N GLU A 119 -12.36 -3.58 5.47
CA GLU A 119 -12.53 -4.94 4.97
C GLU A 119 -11.65 -5.21 3.75
N CYS A 120 -11.49 -4.24 2.84
CA CYS A 120 -10.54 -4.33 1.73
C CYS A 120 -9.09 -4.50 2.24
N LEU A 121 -8.70 -3.70 3.24
CA LEU A 121 -7.41 -3.81 3.90
C LEU A 121 -7.22 -5.18 4.56
N ARG A 122 -8.24 -5.74 5.21
CA ARG A 122 -8.20 -7.07 5.82
C ARG A 122 -8.08 -8.17 4.76
N PHE A 123 -9.05 -8.23 3.85
CA PHE A 123 -9.27 -9.37 2.97
C PHE A 123 -8.21 -9.48 1.87
N ASP A 124 -7.80 -8.36 1.29
CA ASP A 124 -6.84 -8.33 0.19
C ASP A 124 -5.95 -7.09 0.24
N GLY A 125 -5.43 -6.81 1.43
CA GLY A 125 -4.51 -5.70 1.67
C GLY A 125 -3.21 -5.79 0.87
N PRO A 126 -2.58 -4.65 0.56
CA PRO A 126 -1.40 -4.58 -0.30
C PRO A 126 -0.12 -5.14 0.35
N VAL A 127 -0.10 -5.36 1.66
CA VAL A 127 1.04 -5.90 2.41
C VAL A 127 0.69 -7.28 2.95
N ILE A 128 1.26 -8.32 2.36
CA ILE A 128 0.95 -9.72 2.67
C ILE A 128 1.85 -10.30 3.75
N ALA A 129 3.09 -9.81 3.88
CA ALA A 129 4.02 -10.25 4.90
C ALA A 129 5.10 -9.22 5.23
N TRP A 130 5.64 -9.30 6.45
CA TRP A 130 6.68 -8.39 6.92
C TRP A 130 7.75 -9.11 7.75
N ARG A 131 8.95 -8.54 7.80
CA ARG A 131 10.13 -9.18 8.41
C ARG A 131 10.45 -8.62 9.80
N ARG A 132 10.98 -9.47 10.66
CA ARG A 132 11.66 -9.14 11.92
C ARG A 132 12.94 -9.96 12.05
N ARG A 133 13.86 -9.50 12.90
CA ARG A 133 15.03 -10.26 13.34
C ARG A 133 14.94 -10.45 14.84
N ALA A 134 15.09 -11.68 15.31
CA ALA A 134 15.13 -11.97 16.74
C ALA A 134 16.43 -11.41 17.35
N THR A 135 16.34 -10.64 18.44
CA THR A 135 17.50 -10.06 19.13
C THR A 135 18.09 -10.98 20.19
N GLU A 136 17.32 -12.00 20.58
CA GLU A 136 17.65 -13.04 21.55
C GLU A 136 16.82 -14.31 21.23
N ASP A 137 17.12 -15.41 21.92
CA ASP A 137 16.29 -16.62 21.85
C ASP A 137 14.91 -16.33 22.46
N VAL A 138 13.84 -16.62 21.73
CA VAL A 138 12.47 -16.30 22.17
C VAL A 138 11.49 -17.43 21.86
N LEU A 139 10.62 -17.75 22.82
CA LEU A 139 9.55 -18.73 22.65
C LEU A 139 8.29 -18.06 22.09
N VAL A 140 7.86 -18.46 20.89
CA VAL A 140 6.64 -17.96 20.24
C VAL A 140 5.76 -19.14 19.86
N SER A 141 4.52 -19.18 20.37
CA SER A 141 3.56 -20.26 20.06
C SER A 141 4.13 -21.67 20.29
N GLY A 142 4.95 -21.85 21.33
CA GLY A 142 5.59 -23.12 21.65
C GLY A 142 6.84 -23.47 20.84
N ILE A 143 7.29 -22.58 19.94
CA ILE A 143 8.51 -22.77 19.13
C ILE A 143 9.58 -21.77 19.57
N THR A 144 10.78 -22.27 19.85
CA THR A 144 11.95 -21.42 20.12
C THR A 144 12.51 -20.87 18.81
N ILE A 145 12.50 -19.56 18.66
CA ILE A 145 13.15 -18.82 17.59
C ILE A 145 14.52 -18.40 18.14
N ALA A 146 15.59 -18.91 17.53
CA ALA A 146 16.95 -18.56 17.94
C ALA A 146 17.27 -17.09 17.63
N LYS A 147 18.15 -16.49 18.44
CA LYS A 147 18.76 -15.18 18.18
C LYS A 147 19.26 -15.06 16.74
N ASP A 148 19.12 -13.86 16.18
CA ASP A 148 19.50 -13.47 14.82
C ASP A 148 18.69 -14.10 13.68
N SER A 149 17.76 -15.02 13.98
CA SER A 149 16.81 -15.57 13.01
C SER A 149 15.95 -14.49 12.38
N VAL A 150 15.74 -14.57 11.07
CA VAL A 150 14.79 -13.72 10.34
C VAL A 150 13.43 -14.39 10.36
N VAL A 151 12.43 -13.68 10.89
CA VAL A 151 11.04 -14.13 10.97
C VAL A 151 10.22 -13.40 9.91
N LEU A 152 9.51 -14.15 9.08
CA LEU A 152 8.53 -13.61 8.14
C LEU A 152 7.12 -13.75 8.75
N MET A 153 6.53 -12.63 9.14
CA MET A 153 5.17 -12.55 9.67
C MET A 153 4.19 -12.42 8.51
N LEU A 154 3.33 -13.42 8.31
CA LEU A 154 2.34 -13.43 7.23
C LEU A 154 1.08 -12.65 7.64
N PHE A 155 1.06 -11.35 7.39
CA PHE A 155 -0.10 -10.49 7.68
C PHE A 155 -1.37 -10.95 6.96
N TYR A 156 -1.24 -11.41 5.71
CA TYR A 156 -2.37 -11.99 4.98
C TYR A 156 -2.98 -13.18 5.73
N SER A 157 -2.14 -14.11 6.20
CA SER A 157 -2.62 -15.26 6.99
C SER A 157 -3.29 -14.81 8.30
N ALA A 158 -2.73 -13.81 8.99
CA ALA A 158 -3.30 -13.30 10.23
C ALA A 158 -4.66 -12.61 10.00
N ASN A 159 -4.80 -11.89 8.88
CA ASN A 159 -6.05 -11.25 8.48
C ASN A 159 -7.15 -12.25 8.08
N HIS A 160 -6.78 -13.50 7.82
CA HIS A 160 -7.68 -14.61 7.49
C HIS A 160 -7.74 -15.68 8.60
N ASP A 161 -7.28 -15.35 9.81
CA ASP A 161 -7.27 -16.28 10.93
C ASP A 161 -8.68 -16.45 11.54
N PRO A 162 -9.28 -17.66 11.52
CA PRO A 162 -10.61 -17.90 12.07
C PRO A 162 -10.68 -17.74 13.59
N ARG A 163 -9.53 -17.72 14.28
CA ARG A 163 -9.47 -17.40 15.72
C ARG A 163 -9.76 -15.91 15.99
N ARG A 164 -9.61 -15.05 14.98
CA ARG A 164 -9.83 -13.61 15.08
C ARG A 164 -11.05 -13.11 14.30
N PHE A 165 -11.32 -13.68 13.12
CA PHE A 165 -12.37 -13.22 12.22
C PHE A 165 -13.34 -14.37 11.93
N ASP A 166 -14.61 -14.23 12.31
CA ASP A 166 -15.63 -15.21 11.93
C ASP A 166 -15.78 -15.30 10.39
N ARG A 167 -15.94 -16.50 9.82
CA ARG A 167 -15.97 -16.70 8.35
C ARG A 167 -14.85 -15.91 7.64
N ALA A 168 -13.61 -16.06 8.11
CA ALA A 168 -12.47 -15.20 7.72
C ALA A 168 -12.21 -15.15 6.20
N GLY A 169 -12.50 -16.25 5.49
CA GLY A 169 -12.38 -16.37 4.04
C GLY A 169 -13.50 -15.72 3.22
N THR A 170 -14.48 -15.06 3.87
CA THR A 170 -15.55 -14.32 3.20
C THR A 170 -15.24 -12.81 3.23
N PHE A 171 -15.35 -12.17 2.06
CA PHE A 171 -15.35 -10.71 1.96
C PHE A 171 -16.71 -10.19 2.43
N ASP A 172 -16.72 -9.28 3.40
CA ASP A 172 -17.95 -8.72 3.99
C ASP A 172 -17.74 -7.26 4.42
N ILE A 173 -18.22 -6.31 3.60
CA ILE A 173 -18.12 -4.87 3.88
C ILE A 173 -18.85 -4.41 5.14
N ARG A 174 -19.65 -5.28 5.78
CA ARG A 174 -20.34 -5.01 7.05
C ARG A 174 -19.67 -5.71 8.24
N ARG A 175 -18.53 -6.37 8.04
CA ARG A 175 -17.77 -7.03 9.10
C ARG A 175 -17.35 -6.02 10.18
N ALA A 176 -17.94 -6.16 11.37
CA ALA A 176 -17.66 -5.27 12.51
C ALA A 176 -16.20 -5.32 13.00
N GLU A 177 -15.51 -6.43 12.75
CA GLU A 177 -14.14 -6.66 13.21
C GLU A 177 -13.06 -6.25 12.19
N ALA A 178 -13.44 -5.78 11.00
CA ALA A 178 -12.51 -5.55 9.88
C ALA A 178 -11.29 -4.68 10.27
N ARG A 179 -11.51 -3.62 11.07
CA ARG A 179 -10.49 -2.69 11.58
C ARG A 179 -9.34 -3.32 12.36
N TYR A 180 -9.45 -4.59 12.75
CA TYR A 180 -8.42 -5.30 13.52
C TYR A 180 -7.37 -6.01 12.64
N HIS A 181 -7.43 -5.80 11.32
CA HIS A 181 -6.41 -6.29 10.39
C HIS A 181 -5.00 -5.78 10.74
N LEU A 182 -3.98 -6.50 10.26
CA LEU A 182 -2.57 -6.19 10.47
C LEU A 182 -1.89 -5.55 9.26
N THR A 183 -2.64 -5.18 8.22
CA THR A 183 -2.12 -4.59 6.97
C THR A 183 -1.28 -3.33 7.19
N PHE A 184 -1.58 -2.52 8.21
CA PHE A 184 -0.78 -1.36 8.63
C PHE A 184 0.28 -1.68 9.71
N GLY A 185 0.45 -2.95 10.06
CA GLY A 185 1.25 -3.37 11.21
C GLY A 185 0.62 -3.00 12.55
N LYS A 186 1.41 -3.08 13.62
CA LYS A 186 1.02 -2.73 14.99
C LYS A 186 2.25 -2.34 15.81
N GLY A 187 2.08 -1.46 16.80
CA GLY A 187 3.13 -1.02 17.72
C GLY A 187 3.90 0.20 17.23
N THR A 188 5.16 0.34 17.64
CA THR A 188 6.01 1.53 17.37
C THR A 188 6.15 1.87 15.88
N HIS A 189 6.08 0.86 15.00
CA HIS A 189 6.14 1.04 13.55
C HIS A 189 4.77 0.85 12.88
N PHE A 190 3.69 1.18 13.58
CA PHE A 190 2.38 1.29 12.94
C PHE A 190 2.46 2.31 11.79
N CYS A 191 1.82 2.00 10.66
CA CYS A 191 1.95 2.79 9.44
C CYS A 191 1.57 4.27 9.68
N ALA A 192 2.55 5.16 9.52
CA ALA A 192 2.35 6.60 9.65
C ALA A 192 1.39 7.16 8.58
N GLY A 193 1.35 6.53 7.39
CA GLY A 193 0.47 6.91 6.29
C GLY A 193 -0.95 6.35 6.38
N ALA A 194 -1.31 5.61 7.44
CA ALA A 194 -2.60 4.94 7.53
C ALA A 194 -3.82 5.91 7.43
N PRO A 195 -3.80 7.13 8.01
CA PRO A 195 -4.89 8.10 7.82
C PRO A 195 -5.00 8.58 6.36
N MET A 196 -3.85 8.82 5.70
CA MET A 196 -3.80 9.28 4.31
C MET A 196 -4.31 8.20 3.36
N ALA A 197 -3.85 6.95 3.50
CA ALA A 197 -4.32 5.82 2.68
C ALA A 197 -5.84 5.61 2.81
N ARG A 198 -6.40 5.78 4.01
CA ARG A 198 -7.86 5.72 4.22
C ARG A 198 -8.59 6.87 3.55
N MET A 199 -8.05 8.08 3.63
CA MET A 199 -8.62 9.26 2.97
C MET A 199 -8.64 9.09 1.45
N GLU A 200 -7.53 8.64 0.86
CA GLU A 200 -7.41 8.38 -0.57
C GLU A 200 -8.38 7.28 -1.02
N MET A 201 -8.50 6.19 -0.24
CA MET A 201 -9.47 5.12 -0.50
C MET A 201 -10.92 5.61 -0.39
N LYS A 202 -11.23 6.47 0.58
CA LYS A 202 -12.56 7.07 0.71
C LYS A 202 -12.90 7.89 -0.54
N ILE A 203 -12.01 8.79 -0.94
CA ILE A 203 -12.20 9.63 -2.14
C ILE A 203 -12.36 8.78 -3.38
N LEU A 204 -11.54 7.74 -3.54
CA LEU A 204 -11.66 6.79 -4.65
C LEU A 204 -13.05 6.15 -4.68
N LEU A 205 -13.48 5.55 -3.57
CA LEU A 205 -14.75 4.83 -3.52
C LEU A 205 -15.94 5.76 -3.74
N GLU A 206 -15.94 6.96 -3.14
CA GLU A 206 -16.97 7.98 -3.36
C GLU A 206 -17.08 8.35 -4.85
N ASN A 207 -15.95 8.63 -5.50
CA ASN A 207 -15.95 8.98 -6.91
C ASN A 207 -16.40 7.83 -7.81
N LEU A 208 -16.01 6.59 -7.51
CA LEU A 208 -16.37 5.44 -8.33
C LEU A 208 -17.85 5.11 -8.23
N ILE A 209 -18.45 5.14 -7.03
CA ILE A 209 -19.89 4.86 -6.88
C ILE A 209 -20.75 5.98 -7.45
N GLU A 210 -20.27 7.22 -7.43
CA GLU A 210 -21.00 8.38 -7.98
C GLU A 210 -20.95 8.40 -9.51
N ARG A 211 -19.77 8.14 -10.10
CA ARG A 211 -19.51 8.38 -11.54
C ARG A 211 -19.48 7.11 -12.40
N ALA A 212 -19.40 5.95 -11.77
CA ALA A 212 -19.36 4.66 -12.44
C ALA A 212 -20.09 3.56 -11.64
N PRO A 213 -21.33 3.78 -11.16
CA PRO A 213 -22.08 2.79 -10.38
C PRO A 213 -22.35 1.50 -11.18
N SER A 214 -22.36 1.60 -12.51
CA SER A 214 -22.56 0.49 -13.41
C SER A 214 -21.30 -0.35 -13.65
N MET A 215 -20.12 0.00 -13.11
CA MET A 215 -18.85 -0.66 -13.39
C MET A 215 -18.83 -2.18 -13.14
N TRP A 216 -18.18 -2.95 -14.00
CA TRP A 216 -17.90 -4.38 -13.86
C TRP A 216 -16.47 -4.75 -14.31
N LEU A 217 -15.97 -5.90 -13.86
CA LEU A 217 -14.69 -6.43 -14.33
C LEU A 217 -14.82 -6.95 -15.76
N VAL A 218 -13.88 -6.59 -16.64
CA VAL A 218 -13.76 -7.24 -17.95
C VAL A 218 -13.55 -8.74 -17.74
N PRO A 219 -14.35 -9.63 -18.36
CA PRO A 219 -14.23 -11.08 -18.20
C PRO A 219 -12.86 -11.61 -18.67
N ASP A 220 -12.43 -12.74 -18.09
CA ASP A 220 -11.27 -13.54 -18.50
C ASP A 220 -9.92 -12.80 -18.57
N GLN A 221 -9.80 -11.63 -17.94
CA GLN A 221 -8.55 -10.88 -17.86
C GLN A 221 -7.48 -11.65 -17.07
N GLN A 222 -6.27 -11.68 -17.62
CA GLN A 222 -5.12 -12.31 -16.95
C GLN A 222 -4.40 -11.29 -16.09
N LEU A 223 -4.43 -11.49 -14.77
CA LEU A 223 -3.75 -10.64 -13.81
C LEU A 223 -2.29 -11.10 -13.65
N SER A 224 -1.36 -10.14 -13.73
CA SER A 224 0.05 -10.36 -13.41
C SER A 224 0.45 -9.54 -12.19
N PHE A 225 1.36 -10.09 -11.40
CA PHE A 225 1.81 -9.53 -10.12
C PHE A 225 3.34 -9.51 -10.10
N VAL A 226 3.93 -8.49 -9.46
CA VAL A 226 5.39 -8.45 -9.22
C VAL A 226 5.78 -9.57 -8.26
N PRO A 227 6.66 -10.52 -8.63
CA PRO A 227 7.10 -11.59 -7.73
C PRO A 227 7.92 -11.05 -6.56
N ASN A 228 7.35 -11.03 -5.36
CA ASN A 228 8.01 -10.56 -4.15
C ASN A 228 7.34 -11.14 -2.88
N ILE A 229 8.00 -11.02 -1.73
CA ILE A 229 7.52 -11.64 -0.49
C ILE A 229 6.59 -10.76 0.36
N SER A 230 6.45 -9.46 0.08
CA SER A 230 5.85 -8.50 1.03
C SER A 230 4.62 -7.78 0.51
N GLN A 231 4.54 -7.46 -0.78
CA GLN A 231 3.51 -6.65 -1.37
C GLN A 231 2.74 -7.40 -2.46
N ARG A 232 1.46 -7.05 -2.63
CA ARG A 232 0.59 -7.67 -3.62
C ARG A 232 -0.43 -6.71 -4.20
N GLY A 233 -0.38 -6.54 -5.51
CA GLY A 233 -1.41 -5.92 -6.34
C GLY A 233 -1.13 -6.22 -7.82
N PRO A 234 -2.16 -6.31 -8.67
CA PRO A 234 -1.94 -6.62 -10.08
C PRO A 234 -1.38 -5.39 -10.81
N HIS A 235 -0.62 -5.61 -11.89
CA HIS A 235 -0.08 -4.50 -12.72
C HIS A 235 -1.17 -3.63 -13.34
N GLY A 236 -2.36 -4.19 -13.55
CA GLY A 236 -3.52 -3.49 -14.07
C GLY A 236 -4.80 -4.28 -13.79
N LEU A 237 -5.92 -3.58 -13.85
CA LEU A 237 -7.26 -4.14 -13.69
C LEU A 237 -8.16 -3.51 -14.74
N LEU A 238 -8.66 -4.33 -15.67
CA LEU A 238 -9.55 -3.86 -16.72
C LEU A 238 -10.98 -3.87 -16.20
N VAL A 239 -11.62 -2.71 -16.29
CA VAL A 239 -13.02 -2.51 -15.93
C VAL A 239 -13.76 -1.92 -17.12
N ASP A 240 -15.04 -2.21 -17.20
CA ASP A 240 -15.95 -1.64 -18.17
C ASP A 240 -17.17 -1.09 -17.41
N PHE A 241 -17.86 -0.12 -17.99
CA PHE A 241 -19.00 0.55 -17.37
C PHE A 241 -19.92 1.09 -18.46
N ALA A 242 -21.23 1.09 -18.19
CA ALA A 242 -22.16 1.71 -19.12
C ALA A 242 -21.87 3.22 -19.17
N PRO A 243 -21.73 3.82 -20.36
CA PRO A 243 -21.51 5.26 -20.47
C PRO A 243 -22.66 6.01 -19.79
N GLU A 244 -22.36 6.83 -18.79
CA GLU A 244 -23.37 7.70 -18.19
C GLU A 244 -23.87 8.70 -19.24
N ARG A 245 -25.19 8.90 -19.27
CA ARG A 245 -25.80 10.06 -19.92
C ARG A 245 -25.16 11.30 -19.28
N THR A 246 -24.45 12.09 -20.08
CA THR A 246 -23.79 13.33 -19.67
C THR A 246 -24.71 14.13 -18.75
N VAL A 247 -24.35 14.25 -17.47
CA VAL A 247 -24.98 15.23 -16.57
C VAL A 247 -24.47 16.60 -17.03
N THR A 248 -25.27 17.28 -17.83
CA THR A 248 -25.09 18.71 -18.08
C THR A 248 -25.40 19.43 -16.78
N HIS A 249 -24.38 19.93 -16.11
CA HIS A 249 -24.56 20.99 -15.12
C HIS A 249 -24.91 22.26 -15.89
N ASP A 250 -26.21 22.60 -15.91
CA ASP A 250 -26.68 23.95 -16.27
C ASP A 250 -26.33 24.96 -15.15
#